data_AF-A0A069QFU5-F1
#
_entry.id   AF-A0A069QFU5-F1
#
_cell.length_a   1.000
_cell.length_b   1.000
_cell.length_c   1.000
_cell.angle_alpha   90.00
_cell.angle_beta   90.00
_cell.angle_gamma   90.00
#
_symmetry.space_group_name_H-M   'P 1'
#
loop_
_entity.id
_entity.type
_entity.pdbx_description
1 polymer ?
#
loop_
_entity_poly.entity_id
_entity_poly.type
_entity_poly.pdbx_seq_one_letter_code
_entity_poly.pdbx_strand_id
1 'polypeptide(L)' 'MNSREFFDKVSRMRDLQRSYAKSRNMSVLNKCKTVEKEVDAEIARVNAILGIRQTDEPNMFGKFQIK' A
#
# COMPACT_ATOMS: atom_id res chain seq x y z
N MET A 1 6.60 -8.45 -9.73
CA MET A 1 6.13 -9.35 -8.66
C MET A 1 5.29 -10.47 -9.27
N ASN A 2 5.18 -11.64 -8.66
CA ASN A 2 4.19 -12.65 -9.07
C ASN A 2 2.86 -12.51 -8.29
N SER A 3 1.83 -13.23 -8.71
CA SER A 3 0.49 -13.13 -8.12
C SER A 3 0.44 -13.52 -6.64
N ARG A 4 1.24 -14.51 -6.22
CA ARG A 4 1.31 -14.93 -4.81
C ARG A 4 2.00 -13.89 -3.94
N GLU A 5 3.12 -13.36 -4.39
CA GLU A 5 3.85 -12.28 -3.70
C GLU A 5 2.97 -11.04 -3.53
N PHE A 6 2.20 -10.69 -4.56
CA PHE A 6 1.26 -9.57 -4.50
C PHE A 6 0.16 -9.81 -3.46
N PHE A 7 -0.46 -10.99 -3.47
CA PHE A 7 -1.46 -11.36 -2.47
C PHE A 7 -0.91 -11.31 -1.04
N ASP A 8 0.29 -11.85 -0.82
CA ASP A 8 0.93 -11.88 0.50
C ASP A 8 1.25 -10.45 0.99
N LYS A 9 1.73 -9.57 0.10
CA LYS A 9 1.96 -8.14 0.43
C LYS A 9 0.66 -7.38 0.70
N VAL A 10 -0.39 -7.57 -0.10
CA VAL A 10 -1.70 -6.95 0.15
C VAL A 10 -2.31 -7.42 1.47
N SER A 11 -2.23 -8.72 1.76
CA SER A 11 -2.67 -9.29 3.04
C SER A 11 -1.92 -8.67 4.21
N ARG A 12 -0.58 -8.58 4.10
CA ARG A 12 0.27 -7.94 5.10
C ARG A 12 -0.04 -6.46 5.28
N MET A 13 -0.29 -5.73 4.19
CA MET A 13 -0.71 -4.33 4.24
C MET A 13 -1.98 -4.20 5.05
N ARG A 14 -3.01 -5.01 4.79
CA ARG A 14 -4.28 -4.98 5.55
C ARG A 14 -4.10 -5.28 7.03
N ASP A 15 -3.18 -6.18 7.40
CA ASP A 15 -2.83 -6.44 8.80
C ASP A 15 -2.18 -5.24 9.48
N LEU A 16 -1.25 -4.58 8.79
CA LEU A 16 -0.58 -3.38 9.30
C LEU A 16 -1.57 -2.22 9.45
N GLN A 17 -2.47 -2.03 8.49
CA GLN A 17 -3.54 -1.04 8.56
C GLN A 17 -4.45 -1.26 9.78
N ARG A 18 -4.90 -2.51 10.00
CA ARG A 18 -5.69 -2.89 11.20
C ARG A 18 -4.91 -2.65 12.50
N SER A 19 -3.62 -3.01 12.52
CA SER A 19 -2.76 -2.83 13.69
C SER A 19 -2.53 -1.36 14.00
N TYR A 20 -2.34 -0.52 12.98
CA TYR A 20 -2.22 0.93 13.13
C TYR A 20 -3.53 1.55 13.62
N ALA A 21 -4.68 1.16 13.06
CA ALA A 21 -5.97 1.66 13.51
C ALA A 21 -6.22 1.43 15.01
N LYS A 22 -5.75 0.29 15.54
CA LYS A 22 -5.86 -0.04 16.97
C LYS A 22 -4.85 0.68 17.86
N SER A 23 -3.59 0.74 17.44
CA SER A 23 -2.48 1.19 18.32
C SER A 23 -2.02 2.63 18.07
N ARG A 24 -2.34 3.20 16.90
CA ARG A 24 -1.76 4.44 16.35
C ARG A 24 -0.24 4.52 16.44
N ASN A 25 0.43 3.37 16.42
CA ASN A 25 1.89 3.31 16.53
C ASN A 25 2.55 3.77 15.22
N MET A 26 3.41 4.79 15.29
CA MET A 26 4.12 5.35 14.14
C MET A 26 5.07 4.36 13.46
N SER A 27 5.65 3.41 14.19
CA SER A 27 6.46 2.33 13.59
C SER A 27 5.60 1.43 12.69
N VAL A 28 4.36 1.14 13.10
CA VAL A 28 3.40 0.37 12.29
C VAL A 28 2.96 1.17 11.07
N LEU A 29 2.74 2.48 11.22
CA LEU A 29 2.43 3.38 10.11
C LEU A 29 3.55 3.38 9.05
N ASN A 30 4.81 3.49 9.48
CA ASN A 30 5.95 3.48 8.56
C ASN A 30 6.06 2.15 7.80
N LYS A 31 5.90 1.02 8.50
CA LYS A 31 5.85 -0.31 7.85
C LYS A 31 4.71 -0.41 6.85
N CYS A 32 3.53 0.13 7.20
CA CYS A 32 2.38 0.14 6.31
C CYS A 32 2.66 0.94 5.03
N LYS A 33 3.24 2.14 5.14
CA LYS A 33 3.62 2.99 4.01
C LYS A 33 4.65 2.31 3.09
N THR A 34 5.60 1.57 3.64
CA THR A 34 6.57 0.82 2.84
C THR A 34 5.88 -0.25 2.00
N VAL A 35 5.01 -1.07 2.61
CA VAL A 35 4.30 -2.13 1.89
C VAL A 35 3.30 -1.54 0.87
N GLU A 36 2.63 -0.44 1.22
CA GLU A 36 1.74 0.29 0.30
C GLU A 36 2.48 0.70 -0.98
N LYS A 37 3.67 1.30 -0.87
CA LYS A 37 4.49 1.68 -2.04
C LYS A 37 4.82 0.50 -2.96
N GLU A 38 5.12 -0.66 -2.39
CA GLU A 38 5.42 -1.86 -3.18
C GLU A 38 4.19 -2.42 -3.90
N VAL A 39 3.03 -2.35 -3.24
CA VAL A 39 1.74 -2.72 -3.84
C VAL A 39 1.40 -1.74 -4.97
N ASP A 40 1.50 -0.44 -4.74
CA ASP A 40 1.21 0.60 -5.74
C ASP A 40 2.12 0.47 -6.97
N ALA A 41 3.42 0.21 -6.77
CA ALA A 41 4.37 -0.01 -7.86
C ALA A 41 3.99 -1.22 -8.72
N GLU A 42 3.51 -2.30 -8.10
CA GLU A 42 3.07 -3.48 -8.85
C GLU A 42 1.76 -3.23 -9.59
N ILE A 43 0.81 -2.51 -8.99
CA ILE A 43 -0.43 -2.09 -9.68
C ILE A 43 -0.07 -1.21 -10.89
N ALA A 44 0.84 -0.24 -10.73
CA ALA A 44 1.33 0.61 -11.82
C ALA A 44 1.94 -0.20 -12.96
N ARG A 45 2.79 -1.18 -12.63
CA ARG A 45 3.39 -2.09 -13.61
C ARG A 45 2.32 -2.88 -14.39
N VAL A 46 1.34 -3.45 -13.70
CA VAL A 46 0.26 -4.22 -14.34
C VAL A 46 -0.63 -3.33 -15.20
N ASN A 47 -1.00 -2.15 -14.72
CA ASN A 47 -1.78 -1.19 -15.49
C ASN A 47 -1.04 -0.74 -16.76
N ALA A 48 0.28 -0.52 -16.70
CA ALA A 48 1.08 -0.20 -17.87
C ALA A 48 1.05 -1.33 -18.92
N ILE A 49 1.10 -2.60 -18.49
CA ILE A 49 0.99 -3.76 -19.38
C ILE A 49 -0.40 -3.83 -20.02
N LEU A 50 -1.45 -3.53 -19.25
CA LEU A 50 -2.83 -3.57 -19.72
C LEU A 50 -3.25 -2.31 -20.50
N GLY A 51 -2.38 -1.30 -20.62
CA GLY A 51 -2.70 -0.02 -21.25
C GLY A 51 -3.73 0.81 -20.46
N ILE A 52 -3.93 0.51 -19.18
CA ILE A 52 -4.86 1.23 -18.30
C ILE A 52 -4.16 2.49 -17.80
N ARG A 53 -4.72 3.66 -18.10
CA ARG A 53 -4.28 4.93 -17.49
C ARG A 53 -4.59 4.92 -16.01
N GLN A 54 -3.56 4.91 -15.19
CA GLN A 54 -3.70 5.00 -13.75
C GLN A 54 -3.94 6.46 -13.38
N THR A 55 -5.03 6.74 -12.67
CA THR A 55 -5.25 8.05 -12.05
C THR A 55 -4.37 8.17 -10.82
N ASP A 56 -3.70 9.30 -10.65
CA ASP A 56 -2.88 9.59 -9.46
C ASP A 56 -3.79 9.78 -8.23
N GLU A 57 -4.40 8.69 -7.75
CA GLU A 57 -5.10 8.72 -6.47
C GLU A 57 -4.07 8.82 -5.34
N PRO A 58 -4.23 9.78 -4.42
CA PRO A 58 -3.28 9.94 -3.33
C PRO A 58 -3.29 8.71 -2.42
N ASN A 59 -2.09 8.19 -2.13
CA ASN A 59 -1.86 7.07 -1.22
C ASN A 59 -2.75 7.18 0.03
N MET A 60 -3.32 6.06 0.46
CA MET A 60 -4.28 6.00 1.55
C MET A 60 -3.70 6.61 2.83
N PHE A 61 -2.37 6.47 3.04
CA PHE A 61 -1.65 7.07 4.17
C PHE A 61 -1.03 8.45 3.94
N GLY A 62 -1.05 8.97 2.71
CA GLY A 62 -0.66 10.34 2.41
C GLY A 62 -1.56 11.38 3.09
N LYS A 63 -2.83 11.01 3.34
CA LYS A 63 -3.82 11.85 4.04
C LYS A 63 -3.64 11.89 5.56
N PHE A 64 -2.86 10.98 6.15
CA PHE A 64 -2.65 10.89 7.60
C PHE A 64 -1.42 11.67 8.08
N GLN A 65 -0.96 12.70 7.35
CA GLN A 65 0.02 13.64 7.88
C GLN A 65 -0.59 14.37 9.07
N ILE A 66 -0.17 13.99 10.28
CA ILE A 66 -0.44 14.74 11.50
C ILE A 66 0.45 15.99 11.44
N LYS A 67 -0.17 17.17 11.48
CA LYS A 67 0.51 18.47 11.66
C LYS A 67 1.26 18.51 12.99
#